data_AF-A0A1X1K788-F1
#
_entry.id   AF-A0A1X1K788-F1
#
_cell.length_a   1.000
_cell.length_b   1.000
_cell.length_c   1.000
_cell.angle_alpha   90.00
_cell.angle_beta   90.00
_cell.angle_gamma   90.00
#
_symmetry.space_group_name_H-M   'P 1'
#
loop_
_entity.id
_entity.type
_entity.pdbx_description
1 polymer ?
#
loop_
_entity_poly.entity_id
_entity_poly.type
_entity_poly.pdbx_seq_one_letter_code
_entity_poly.pdbx_strand_id
1 'polypeptide(L)'
;MSNFEEFAQAVGRDVKTLNQKPEPRLTLTGNTLGIAGGNNVTLPLPENVGHEIRGTGSPEGRITAEIGTTYVDVNVTNGALKWIKEKGNDNTGWRVLIGDTGWRTLNSVSRAGNSFVKIRRVNNLVTYQFGGLQWGWFGVGRRNGPGFARHNSSGDKGAKVLGPGGIPAGFRSEASLIGGIYNDAGKPYGIWYLGGVTDSNFIQFTFNDPIPTDKDIGDIRVSAISYLTDDPWPTQLP
;
A
#
# COMPACT_ATOMS: atom_id res chain seq x y z
N MET A 1 -59.65 60.57 -36.61
CA MET A 1 -59.20 59.46 -35.74
C MET A 1 -57.92 58.93 -36.35
N SER A 2 -56.82 59.47 -35.87
CA SER A 2 -55.48 59.44 -36.44
C SER A 2 -54.57 58.88 -35.36
N ASN A 3 -53.58 58.04 -35.70
CA ASN A 3 -52.34 57.62 -35.02
C ASN A 3 -52.30 57.48 -33.47
N PHE A 4 -52.96 58.36 -32.72
CA PHE A 4 -53.17 58.36 -31.28
C PHE A 4 -53.98 57.16 -30.77
N GLU A 5 -55.04 56.73 -31.47
CA GLU A 5 -55.78 55.52 -31.09
C GLU A 5 -54.93 54.26 -31.30
N GLU A 6 -54.15 54.20 -32.39
CA GLU A 6 -53.19 53.12 -32.62
C GLU A 6 -52.10 53.11 -31.54
N PHE A 7 -51.61 54.29 -31.13
CA PHE A 7 -50.66 54.43 -30.02
C PHE A 7 -51.26 53.93 -28.70
N ALA A 8 -52.49 54.32 -28.38
CA ALA A 8 -53.17 53.89 -27.16
C ALA A 8 -53.39 52.36 -27.14
N GLN A 9 -53.72 51.75 -28.28
CA GLN A 9 -53.85 50.30 -28.40
C GLN A 9 -52.50 49.57 -28.34
N ALA A 10 -51.43 50.18 -28.85
CA ALA A 10 -50.07 49.64 -28.70
C ALA A 10 -49.67 49.65 -27.22
N VAL A 11 -49.83 50.78 -26.54
CA VAL A 11 -49.56 50.91 -25.10
C VAL A 11 -50.42 49.92 -24.29
N GLY A 12 -51.71 49.80 -24.60
CA GLY A 12 -52.60 48.86 -23.92
C GLY A 12 -52.19 47.40 -24.11
N ARG A 13 -51.67 47.04 -25.30
CA ARG A 13 -51.09 45.71 -25.55
C ARG A 13 -49.84 45.49 -24.69
N ASP A 14 -48.92 46.44 -24.70
CA ASP A 14 -47.67 46.35 -23.93
C ASP A 14 -47.94 46.19 -22.43
N VAL A 15 -48.90 46.95 -21.89
CA VAL A 15 -49.36 46.83 -20.50
C VAL A 15 -49.94 45.45 -20.19
N LYS A 16 -50.68 44.85 -21.13
CA LYS A 16 -51.24 43.50 -20.96
C LYS A 16 -50.14 42.43 -20.95
N THR A 17 -49.10 42.60 -21.74
CA THR A 17 -47.91 41.73 -21.74
C THR A 17 -47.14 41.83 -20.42
N LEU A 18 -47.01 43.04 -19.86
CA LEU A 18 -46.38 43.27 -18.56
C LEU A 18 -47.16 42.62 -17.40
N ASN A 19 -48.48 42.48 -17.52
CA ASN A 19 -49.33 41.82 -16.51
C ASN A 19 -49.28 40.28 -16.55
N GLN A 20 -48.61 39.66 -17.54
CA GLN A 20 -48.34 38.23 -17.50
C GLN A 20 -47.13 37.98 -16.62
N LYS A 21 -47.35 37.88 -15.31
CA LYS A 21 -46.29 37.51 -14.38
C LYS A 21 -45.78 36.11 -14.75
N PRO A 22 -44.50 35.94 -15.13
CA PRO A 22 -43.97 34.63 -15.47
C PRO A 22 -44.10 33.68 -14.27
N GLU A 23 -44.57 32.47 -14.52
CA GLU A 23 -44.58 31.43 -13.49
C GLU A 23 -43.12 31.08 -13.12
N PRO A 24 -42.73 31.20 -11.85
CA PRO A 24 -41.37 30.86 -11.45
C PRO A 24 -41.16 29.35 -11.63
N ARG A 25 -40.33 28.99 -12.61
CA ARG A 25 -39.86 27.60 -12.79
C ARG A 25 -38.47 27.48 -12.19
N LEU A 26 -38.26 26.48 -11.36
CA LEU A 26 -36.96 26.20 -10.75
C LEU A 26 -36.28 25.06 -11.51
N THR A 27 -35.00 25.19 -11.82
CA THR A 27 -34.17 24.15 -12.44
C THR A 27 -32.91 23.93 -11.62
N LEU A 28 -32.50 22.68 -11.43
CA LEU A 28 -31.25 22.37 -10.73
C LEU A 28 -30.21 21.87 -11.74
N THR A 29 -29.00 22.45 -11.72
CA THR A 29 -27.86 22.00 -12.52
C THR A 29 -26.60 22.00 -11.66
N GLY A 30 -26.11 20.80 -11.32
CA GLY A 30 -25.08 20.64 -10.30
C GLY A 30 -25.54 21.19 -8.95
N ASN A 31 -24.72 22.05 -8.34
CA ASN A 31 -25.06 22.77 -7.09
C ASN A 31 -25.77 24.11 -7.31
N THR A 32 -26.33 24.38 -8.49
CA THR A 32 -26.98 25.66 -8.79
C THR A 32 -28.46 25.49 -9.06
N LEU A 33 -29.29 26.14 -8.25
CA LEU A 33 -30.72 26.30 -8.44
C LEU A 33 -30.99 27.53 -9.31
N GLY A 34 -31.31 27.33 -10.58
CA GLY A 34 -31.78 28.35 -11.49
C GLY A 34 -33.27 28.66 -11.29
N ILE A 35 -33.63 29.93 -11.50
CA ILE A 35 -35.00 30.44 -11.55
C ILE A 35 -35.24 30.95 -12.97
N ALA A 36 -36.28 30.46 -13.64
CA ALA A 36 -36.68 30.94 -14.94
C ALA A 36 -36.92 32.45 -14.91
N GLY A 37 -36.29 33.17 -15.83
CA GLY A 37 -36.15 34.63 -15.78
C GLY A 37 -34.73 35.12 -15.44
N GLY A 38 -33.78 34.21 -15.21
CA GLY A 38 -32.33 34.51 -15.23
C GLY A 38 -31.64 34.58 -13.87
N ASN A 39 -32.39 34.51 -12.77
CA ASN A 39 -31.80 34.48 -11.42
C ASN A 39 -31.30 33.07 -11.09
N ASN A 40 -30.25 32.96 -10.29
CA ASN A 40 -29.75 31.68 -9.79
C ASN A 40 -29.32 31.79 -8.32
N VAL A 41 -29.41 30.68 -7.61
CA VAL A 41 -28.94 30.48 -6.24
C VAL A 41 -27.99 29.29 -6.25
N THR A 42 -26.72 29.50 -5.94
CA THR A 42 -25.78 28.40 -5.71
C THR A 42 -26.02 27.84 -4.31
N LEU A 43 -26.37 26.56 -4.24
CA LEU A 43 -26.47 25.82 -2.98
C LEU A 43 -25.05 25.50 -2.51
N PRO A 44 -24.72 25.72 -1.22
CA PRO A 44 -23.39 25.40 -0.70
C PRO A 44 -23.10 23.91 -0.91
N LEU A 45 -21.86 23.60 -1.28
CA LEU A 45 -21.35 22.24 -1.17
C LEU A 45 -21.33 21.88 0.32
N PRO A 46 -21.65 20.63 0.71
CA PRO A 46 -21.50 20.21 2.10
C PRO A 46 -20.07 20.52 2.58
N GLU A 47 -19.95 21.05 3.79
CA GLU A 47 -18.66 21.38 4.38
C GLU A 47 -17.84 20.08 4.54
N ASN A 48 -16.76 19.95 3.77
CA ASN A 48 -15.84 18.83 3.87
C ASN A 48 -15.30 18.71 5.30
N VAL A 49 -15.82 17.78 6.11
CA VAL A 49 -15.26 17.48 7.45
C VAL A 49 -14.34 16.25 7.42
N GLY A 50 -13.57 16.11 6.34
CA GLY A 50 -12.35 15.29 6.36
C GLY A 50 -11.31 15.98 7.24
N HIS A 51 -11.41 15.82 8.56
CA HIS A 51 -10.45 16.41 9.48
C HIS A 51 -9.12 15.66 9.42
N GLU A 52 -8.01 16.39 9.57
CA GLU A 52 -6.72 15.80 9.91
C GLU A 52 -6.57 15.83 11.42
N ILE A 53 -6.57 14.65 12.03
CA ILE A 53 -6.30 14.46 13.45
C ILE A 53 -4.78 14.28 13.63
N ARG A 54 -4.24 14.73 14.76
CA ARG A 54 -2.81 14.54 15.09
C ARG A 54 -2.67 13.88 16.46
N GLY A 55 -1.74 12.95 16.59
CA GLY A 55 -1.48 12.25 17.84
C GLY A 55 -0.24 11.39 17.76
N THR A 56 -0.06 10.53 18.77
CA THR A 56 1.06 9.58 18.83
C THR A 56 0.57 8.15 18.65
N GLY A 57 1.26 7.39 17.81
CA GLY A 57 0.98 5.99 17.52
C GLY A 57 -0.22 5.79 16.60
N SER A 58 -0.57 4.53 16.35
CA SER A 58 -1.68 4.16 15.46
C SER A 58 -3.04 4.71 15.96
N PRO A 59 -3.90 5.24 15.07
CA PRO A 59 -5.29 5.56 15.38
C PRO A 59 -6.20 4.32 15.44
N GLU A 60 -5.76 3.19 14.88
CA GLU A 60 -6.52 1.94 14.81
C GLU A 60 -6.85 1.41 16.22
N GLY A 61 -8.14 1.11 16.46
CA GLY A 61 -8.69 0.69 17.74
C GLY A 61 -8.81 1.80 18.80
N ARG A 62 -8.41 3.05 18.47
CA ARG A 62 -8.32 4.16 19.43
C ARG A 62 -9.20 5.36 19.06
N ILE A 63 -9.28 5.70 17.78
CA ILE A 63 -9.90 6.94 17.32
C ILE A 63 -11.10 6.63 16.43
N THR A 64 -12.29 7.01 16.89
CA THR A 64 -13.52 7.00 16.10
C THR A 64 -13.53 8.17 15.12
N ALA A 65 -13.79 7.91 13.85
CA ALA A 65 -13.88 8.94 12.81
C ALA A 65 -14.71 8.48 11.62
N GLU A 66 -15.16 9.41 10.79
CA GLU A 66 -15.82 9.13 9.52
C GLU A 66 -14.81 8.76 8.43
N ILE A 67 -15.24 7.97 7.44
CA ILE A 67 -14.44 7.63 6.26
C ILE A 67 -13.90 8.91 5.59
N GLY A 68 -12.63 8.87 5.19
CA GLY A 68 -11.92 10.01 4.60
C GLY A 68 -11.20 10.90 5.61
N THR A 69 -11.47 10.75 6.91
CA THR A 69 -10.67 11.39 7.97
C THR A 69 -9.22 10.92 7.87
N THR A 70 -8.27 11.85 8.02
CA THR A 70 -6.84 11.50 8.06
C THR A 70 -6.29 11.67 9.45
N TYR A 71 -5.24 10.92 9.75
CA TYR A 71 -4.54 11.02 11.03
C TYR A 71 -3.03 11.04 10.81
N VAL A 72 -2.32 11.94 11.48
CA VAL A 72 -0.86 12.03 11.46
C VAL A 72 -0.30 11.57 12.79
N ASP A 73 0.57 10.55 12.74
CA ASP A 73 1.39 10.15 13.88
C ASP A 73 2.63 11.03 13.93
N VAL A 74 2.70 11.90 14.94
CA VAL A 74 3.79 12.89 15.08
C VAL A 74 5.13 12.24 15.44
N ASN A 75 5.13 11.00 15.92
CA ASN A 75 6.35 10.25 16.24
C ASN A 75 6.75 9.26 15.13
N VAL A 76 5.95 9.13 14.07
CA VAL A 76 6.18 8.19 12.98
C VAL A 76 6.41 6.76 13.52
N THR A 77 5.54 6.33 14.43
CA THR A 77 5.69 5.06 15.16
C THR A 77 5.72 3.90 14.16
N ASN A 78 6.74 3.05 14.26
CA ASN A 78 7.00 1.97 13.31
C ASN A 78 7.06 2.40 11.83
N GLY A 79 7.43 3.65 11.55
CA GLY A 79 7.52 4.17 10.19
C GLY A 79 6.19 4.67 9.60
N ALA A 80 5.07 4.61 10.30
CA ALA A 80 3.79 5.10 9.81
C ALA A 80 3.63 6.60 10.09
N LEU A 81 3.59 7.44 9.06
CA LEU A 81 3.40 8.89 9.21
C LEU A 81 1.92 9.28 9.14
N LYS A 82 1.24 8.87 8.06
CA LYS A 82 -0.13 9.29 7.77
C LYS A 82 -1.04 8.10 7.57
N TRP A 83 -2.23 8.19 8.16
CA TRP A 83 -3.30 7.22 8.11
C TRP A 83 -4.54 7.85 7.48
N ILE A 84 -5.39 7.00 6.91
CA ILE A 84 -6.71 7.36 6.41
C ILE A 84 -7.74 6.38 6.95
N LYS A 85 -8.89 6.91 7.34
CA LYS A 85 -10.07 6.13 7.68
C LYS A 85 -10.68 5.62 6.38
N GLU A 86 -10.44 4.37 6.05
CA GLU A 86 -10.86 3.80 4.77
C GLU A 86 -12.20 3.09 4.87
N LYS A 87 -12.53 2.54 6.05
CA LYS A 87 -13.74 1.74 6.28
C LYS A 87 -14.35 2.04 7.65
N GLY A 88 -15.67 1.91 7.71
CA GLY A 88 -16.46 2.08 8.93
C GLY A 88 -16.48 3.52 9.46
N ASN A 89 -17.33 3.76 10.45
CA ASN A 89 -17.39 5.04 11.19
C ASN A 89 -17.06 4.86 12.69
N ASP A 90 -16.54 3.69 13.08
CA ASP A 90 -16.12 3.34 14.44
C ASP A 90 -14.62 3.64 14.63
N ASN A 91 -13.94 2.99 15.58
CA ASN A 91 -12.51 3.15 15.83
C ASN A 91 -11.59 2.19 15.02
N THR A 92 -12.11 1.43 14.06
CA THR A 92 -11.38 0.41 13.27
C THR A 92 -11.45 0.61 11.76
N GLY A 93 -10.51 0.12 10.97
CA GLY A 93 -10.49 0.34 9.52
C GLY A 93 -9.70 1.58 9.09
N TRP A 94 -8.75 1.99 9.92
CA TRP A 94 -7.66 2.88 9.55
C TRP A 94 -6.59 2.12 8.76
N ARG A 95 -6.08 2.73 7.68
CA ARG A 95 -4.95 2.20 6.91
C ARG A 95 -3.86 3.26 6.76
N VAL A 96 -2.61 2.81 6.68
CA VAL A 96 -1.47 3.71 6.43
C VAL A 96 -1.53 4.17 4.98
N LEU A 97 -1.60 5.49 4.81
CA LEU A 97 -1.55 6.19 3.53
C LEU A 97 -0.10 6.57 3.16
N ILE A 98 0.69 6.99 4.15
CA ILE A 98 2.11 7.33 3.99
C ILE A 98 2.88 6.68 5.13
N GLY A 99 3.76 5.75 4.79
CA GLY A 99 4.66 5.11 5.74
C GLY A 99 5.84 4.43 5.08
N ASP A 100 6.93 4.34 5.83
CA ASP A 100 8.16 3.67 5.45
C ASP A 100 8.84 3.09 6.69
N THR A 101 8.94 1.76 6.76
CA THR A 101 9.57 1.08 7.90
C THR A 101 11.09 1.27 7.94
N GLY A 102 11.69 1.77 6.85
CA GLY A 102 13.10 1.64 6.56
C GLY A 102 13.52 0.17 6.43
N TRP A 103 14.81 -0.06 6.18
CA TRP A 103 15.37 -1.41 6.10
C TRP A 103 15.47 -2.05 7.49
N ARG A 104 14.85 -3.21 7.65
CA ARG A 104 14.98 -4.07 8.84
C ARG A 104 15.75 -5.33 8.51
N THR A 105 16.63 -5.75 9.40
CA THR A 105 17.41 -6.99 9.21
C THR A 105 16.62 -8.16 9.77
N LEU A 106 16.42 -9.19 8.96
CA LEU A 106 15.72 -10.40 9.38
C LEU A 106 16.70 -11.43 9.93
N ASN A 107 16.20 -12.27 10.84
CA ASN A 107 16.94 -13.41 11.37
C ASN A 107 17.03 -14.52 10.31
N SER A 108 18.06 -14.44 9.47
CA SER A 108 18.31 -15.45 8.44
C SER A 108 19.15 -16.62 8.94
N VAL A 109 18.83 -17.80 8.40
CA VAL A 109 19.50 -19.07 8.66
C VAL A 109 20.22 -19.55 7.40
N SER A 110 21.09 -20.55 7.54
CA SER A 110 21.94 -21.08 6.46
C SER A 110 22.84 -20.05 5.78
N ARG A 111 23.03 -18.87 6.37
CA ARG A 111 23.81 -17.77 5.78
C ARG A 111 25.31 -18.01 5.95
N ALA A 112 26.10 -17.75 4.91
CA ALA A 112 27.56 -17.80 4.99
C ALA A 112 28.13 -16.40 5.31
N GLY A 113 29.14 -16.36 6.18
CA GLY A 113 29.83 -15.12 6.56
C GLY A 113 28.88 -14.02 7.06
N ASN A 114 29.12 -12.80 6.60
CA ASN A 114 28.33 -11.61 6.99
C ASN A 114 27.05 -11.41 6.16
N SER A 115 26.60 -12.45 5.45
CA SER A 115 25.38 -12.38 4.66
C SER A 115 24.18 -11.96 5.50
N PHE A 116 23.29 -11.15 4.93
CA PHE A 116 22.07 -10.66 5.56
C PHE A 116 20.89 -10.74 4.60
N VAL A 117 19.69 -10.80 5.19
CA VAL A 117 18.43 -10.54 4.51
C VAL A 117 17.80 -9.33 5.17
N LYS A 118 17.44 -8.32 4.39
CA LYS A 118 16.71 -7.15 4.87
C LYS A 118 15.36 -7.03 4.18
N ILE A 119 14.42 -6.42 4.87
CA ILE A 119 13.06 -6.16 4.39
C ILE A 119 12.69 -4.70 4.61
N ARG A 120 11.89 -4.11 3.73
CA ARG A 120 11.35 -2.77 3.86
C ARG A 120 9.95 -2.73 3.28
N ARG A 121 9.03 -2.07 3.99
CA ARG A 121 7.68 -1.77 3.49
C ARG A 121 7.54 -0.26 3.33
N VAL A 122 7.15 0.16 2.13
CA VAL A 122 6.74 1.54 1.83
C VAL A 122 5.29 1.49 1.39
N ASN A 123 4.39 2.06 2.20
CA ASN A 123 2.94 1.93 2.03
C ASN A 123 2.51 0.46 1.90
N ASN A 124 2.02 0.02 0.74
CA ASN A 124 1.63 -1.37 0.49
C ASN A 124 2.69 -2.18 -0.26
N LEU A 125 3.85 -1.62 -0.60
CA LEU A 125 4.92 -2.31 -1.31
C LEU A 125 5.97 -2.85 -0.32
N VAL A 126 6.18 -4.16 -0.32
CA VAL A 126 7.26 -4.83 0.43
C VAL A 126 8.39 -5.17 -0.53
N THR A 127 9.63 -4.95 -0.11
CA THR A 127 10.84 -5.26 -0.88
C THR A 127 11.89 -5.90 0.01
N TYR A 128 12.74 -6.74 -0.60
CA TYR A 128 13.85 -7.41 0.09
C TYR A 128 15.21 -7.01 -0.48
N GLN A 129 16.22 -7.10 0.37
CA GLN A 129 17.62 -6.98 0.01
C GLN A 129 18.40 -8.17 0.54
N PHE A 130 19.11 -8.86 -0.35
CA PHE A 130 20.08 -9.89 -0.03
C PHE A 130 21.48 -9.36 -0.31
N GLY A 131 22.43 -9.64 0.57
CA GLY A 131 23.81 -9.19 0.40
C GLY A 131 24.64 -9.51 1.63
N GLY A 132 25.73 -8.77 1.83
CA GLY A 132 26.59 -8.84 3.01
C GLY A 132 27.99 -9.43 2.77
N LEU A 133 28.21 -10.04 1.61
CA LEU A 133 29.53 -10.44 1.15
C LEU A 133 30.10 -9.42 0.14
N GLN A 134 31.32 -9.69 -0.34
CA GLN A 134 32.01 -8.85 -1.32
C GLN A 134 31.13 -8.63 -2.56
N TRP A 135 31.19 -7.42 -3.14
CA TRP A 135 30.37 -7.01 -4.30
C TRP A 135 28.85 -7.11 -4.09
N GLY A 136 28.40 -7.17 -2.83
CA GLY A 136 26.99 -7.29 -2.46
C GLY A 136 26.42 -8.69 -2.68
N TRP A 137 27.26 -9.72 -2.74
CA TRP A 137 26.80 -11.11 -2.83
C TRP A 137 26.11 -11.57 -1.55
N PHE A 138 25.25 -12.56 -1.70
CA PHE A 138 24.72 -13.36 -0.61
C PHE A 138 25.41 -14.74 -0.62
N GLY A 139 25.56 -15.34 0.55
CA GLY A 139 26.13 -16.68 0.67
C GLY A 139 25.26 -17.64 1.47
N VAL A 140 25.30 -18.90 1.06
CA VAL A 140 24.67 -20.03 1.76
C VAL A 140 25.77 -20.96 2.28
N GLY A 141 25.71 -21.28 3.56
CA GLY A 141 26.64 -22.19 4.22
C GLY A 141 26.54 -23.60 3.67
N ARG A 142 27.65 -24.33 3.71
CA ARG A 142 27.74 -25.74 3.32
C ARG A 142 26.73 -26.59 4.08
N ARG A 143 26.23 -27.63 3.41
CA ARG A 143 25.29 -28.59 3.98
C ARG A 143 25.92 -29.27 5.19
N ASN A 144 25.13 -29.42 6.25
CA ASN A 144 25.53 -29.93 7.57
C ASN A 144 26.55 -29.05 8.31
N GLY A 145 26.84 -27.85 7.81
CA GLY A 145 27.65 -26.84 8.51
C GLY A 145 26.88 -26.13 9.63
N PRO A 146 27.57 -25.37 10.49
CA PRO A 146 26.95 -24.58 11.55
C PRO A 146 25.87 -23.64 11.01
N GLY A 147 24.69 -23.64 11.65
CA GLY A 147 23.57 -22.76 11.28
C GLY A 147 22.84 -23.13 9.97
N PHE A 148 23.25 -24.21 9.30
CA PHE A 148 22.56 -24.72 8.10
C PHE A 148 21.20 -25.31 8.47
N ALA A 149 20.14 -24.79 7.87
CA ALA A 149 18.78 -25.27 8.03
C ALA A 149 18.29 -25.91 6.73
N ARG A 150 18.21 -27.24 6.71
CA ARG A 150 17.79 -28.00 5.52
C ARG A 150 16.31 -27.76 5.19
N HIS A 151 16.00 -27.64 3.90
CA HIS A 151 14.63 -27.79 3.43
C HIS A 151 14.37 -29.25 3.02
N ASN A 152 13.66 -29.99 3.88
CA ASN A 152 13.54 -31.44 3.78
C ASN A 152 12.99 -31.93 2.43
N SER A 153 11.98 -31.26 1.88
CA SER A 153 11.33 -31.70 0.62
C SER A 153 12.22 -31.54 -0.61
N SER A 154 13.22 -30.65 -0.56
CA SER A 154 14.19 -30.46 -1.65
C SER A 154 15.48 -31.25 -1.44
N GLY A 155 15.53 -32.09 -0.42
CA GLY A 155 16.66 -32.96 -0.15
C GLY A 155 17.96 -32.18 0.04
N ASP A 156 19.01 -32.60 -0.67
CA ASP A 156 20.36 -32.05 -0.55
C ASP A 156 20.55 -30.72 -1.29
N LYS A 157 19.52 -30.28 -2.01
CA LYS A 157 19.49 -29.04 -2.78
C LYS A 157 18.81 -27.90 -2.04
N GLY A 158 18.19 -28.17 -0.89
CA GLY A 158 17.31 -27.23 -0.19
C GLY A 158 17.92 -26.62 1.06
N ALA A 159 17.91 -25.28 1.15
CA ALA A 159 18.24 -24.54 2.36
C ALA A 159 17.13 -23.55 2.70
N LYS A 160 16.67 -23.53 3.95
CA LYS A 160 15.89 -22.41 4.47
C LYS A 160 16.82 -21.20 4.60
N VAL A 161 16.31 -20.03 4.24
CA VAL A 161 16.98 -18.74 4.40
C VAL A 161 16.27 -17.91 5.47
N LEU A 162 14.94 -17.98 5.50
CA LEU A 162 14.12 -17.63 6.65
C LEU A 162 13.31 -18.88 7.05
N GLY A 163 13.24 -19.19 8.34
CA GLY A 163 12.41 -20.30 8.82
C GLY A 163 10.90 -20.02 8.70
N PRO A 164 10.04 -21.01 8.95
CA PRO A 164 8.60 -20.78 9.14
C PRO A 164 8.34 -19.64 10.13
N GLY A 165 7.47 -18.70 9.76
CA GLY A 165 7.17 -17.48 10.51
C GLY A 165 8.26 -16.41 10.45
N GLY A 166 9.31 -16.62 9.66
CA GLY A 166 10.44 -15.70 9.55
C GLY A 166 10.14 -14.39 8.82
N ILE A 167 9.01 -14.30 8.10
CA ILE A 167 8.47 -13.05 7.57
C ILE A 167 7.48 -12.45 8.60
N PRO A 168 7.82 -11.30 9.23
CA PRO A 168 7.02 -10.71 10.29
C PRO A 168 5.64 -10.24 9.83
N ALA A 169 4.69 -10.17 10.77
CA ALA A 169 3.40 -9.55 10.52
C ALA A 169 3.58 -8.08 10.11
N GLY A 170 2.74 -7.62 9.20
CA GLY A 170 2.86 -6.37 8.48
C GLY A 170 3.80 -6.37 7.29
N PHE A 171 4.35 -7.53 6.90
CA PHE A 171 5.19 -7.67 5.71
C PHE A 171 4.83 -8.88 4.85
N ARG A 172 3.79 -9.65 5.20
CA ARG A 172 3.52 -10.96 4.57
C ARG A 172 2.92 -10.80 3.18
N SER A 173 3.22 -11.74 2.31
CA SER A 173 2.65 -11.81 0.96
C SER A 173 1.35 -12.62 1.00
N GLU A 174 0.32 -12.15 0.32
CA GLU A 174 -0.95 -12.88 0.17
C GLU A 174 -0.77 -14.21 -0.56
N ALA A 175 0.10 -14.22 -1.58
CA ALA A 175 0.43 -15.41 -2.36
C ALA A 175 1.86 -15.87 -2.09
N SER A 176 2.12 -17.17 -2.27
CA SER A 176 3.50 -17.65 -2.38
C SER A 176 4.12 -17.22 -3.71
N LEU A 177 5.42 -16.93 -3.69
CA LEU A 177 6.16 -16.38 -4.81
C LEU A 177 7.41 -17.21 -5.09
N ILE A 178 7.87 -17.19 -6.34
CA ILE A 178 9.05 -17.93 -6.79
C ILE A 178 9.84 -17.07 -7.78
N GLY A 179 11.17 -17.19 -7.74
CA GLY A 179 12.06 -16.53 -8.69
C GLY A 179 13.45 -17.16 -8.70
N GLY A 180 14.36 -16.59 -9.49
CA GLY A 180 15.67 -17.17 -9.75
C GLY A 180 16.75 -16.72 -8.76
N ILE A 181 17.70 -17.63 -8.50
CA ILE A 181 19.02 -17.30 -7.94
C ILE A 181 20.10 -17.66 -8.97
N TYR A 182 21.13 -16.84 -9.04
CA TYR A 182 22.19 -16.91 -10.03
C TYR A 182 23.55 -16.74 -9.37
N ASN A 183 24.63 -17.07 -10.07
CA ASN A 183 25.94 -16.53 -9.74
C ASN A 183 26.11 -15.12 -10.35
N ASP A 184 27.27 -14.51 -10.11
CA ASP A 184 27.58 -13.16 -10.61
C ASP A 184 27.59 -13.06 -12.16
N ALA A 185 27.93 -14.14 -12.85
CA ALA A 185 27.92 -14.22 -14.31
C ALA A 185 26.53 -14.52 -14.91
N GLY A 186 25.49 -14.62 -14.08
CA GLY A 186 24.12 -14.91 -14.53
C GLY A 186 23.83 -16.40 -14.78
N LYS A 187 24.74 -17.31 -14.43
CA LYS A 187 24.46 -18.76 -14.46
C LYS A 187 23.40 -19.08 -13.39
N PRO A 188 22.29 -19.75 -13.76
CA PRO A 188 21.28 -20.15 -12.79
C PRO A 188 21.82 -21.13 -11.76
N TYR A 189 21.72 -20.77 -10.49
CA TYR A 189 22.00 -21.65 -9.35
C TYR A 189 20.75 -22.39 -8.87
N GLY A 190 19.56 -21.87 -9.16
CA GLY A 190 18.30 -22.49 -8.78
C GLY A 190 17.21 -21.45 -8.58
N ILE A 191 16.34 -21.70 -7.61
CA ILE A 191 15.21 -20.82 -7.26
C ILE A 191 15.28 -20.33 -5.82
N TRP A 192 14.65 -19.18 -5.57
CA TRP A 192 14.11 -18.86 -4.27
C TRP A 192 12.59 -19.08 -4.28
N TYR A 193 12.05 -19.49 -3.14
CA TYR A 193 10.62 -19.61 -2.91
C TYR A 193 10.26 -18.93 -1.60
N LEU A 194 9.25 -18.07 -1.66
CA LEU A 194 8.68 -17.34 -0.53
C LEU A 194 7.27 -17.90 -0.26
N GLY A 195 7.06 -18.43 0.94
CA GLY A 195 5.75 -18.90 1.37
C GLY A 195 4.86 -17.72 1.77
N GLY A 196 3.65 -17.64 1.23
CA GLY A 196 2.66 -16.62 1.58
C GLY A 196 1.97 -16.89 2.93
N VAL A 197 0.90 -16.13 3.21
CA VAL A 197 0.13 -16.23 4.47
C VAL A 197 -0.41 -17.64 4.76
N THR A 198 -0.72 -18.43 3.72
CA THR A 198 -1.20 -19.81 3.83
C THR A 198 -0.08 -20.86 3.77
N ASP A 199 1.17 -20.43 3.57
CA ASP A 199 2.34 -21.30 3.44
C ASP A 199 3.48 -20.88 4.38
N SER A 200 3.10 -20.64 5.64
CA SER A 200 4.02 -20.49 6.77
C SER A 200 5.03 -19.33 6.69
N ASN A 201 4.91 -18.37 5.77
CA ASN A 201 5.67 -17.10 5.81
C ASN A 201 7.21 -17.27 5.93
N PHE A 202 7.81 -18.09 5.07
CA PHE A 202 9.25 -18.40 5.06
C PHE A 202 9.92 -18.03 3.72
N ILE A 203 11.25 -18.07 3.67
CA ILE A 203 12.02 -18.03 2.41
C ILE A 203 12.97 -19.21 2.37
N GLN A 204 13.03 -19.91 1.25
CA GLN A 204 13.98 -20.99 1.02
C GLN A 204 14.64 -20.87 -0.35
N PHE A 205 15.84 -21.42 -0.48
CA PHE A 205 16.49 -21.64 -1.76
C PHE A 205 16.50 -23.13 -2.09
N THR A 206 16.25 -23.44 -3.35
CA THR A 206 16.42 -24.78 -3.92
C THR A 206 17.39 -24.67 -5.09
N PHE A 207 18.57 -25.25 -4.93
CA PHE A 207 19.64 -25.24 -5.92
C PHE A 207 19.42 -26.29 -7.01
N ASN A 208 20.01 -26.08 -8.19
CA ASN A 208 19.99 -27.03 -9.29
C ASN A 208 20.88 -28.25 -8.96
N ASP A 209 22.03 -27.98 -8.35
CA ASP A 209 23.00 -28.97 -7.89
C ASP A 209 22.95 -29.11 -6.36
N PRO A 210 23.38 -30.26 -5.79
CA PRO A 210 23.45 -30.42 -4.33
C PRO A 210 24.31 -29.35 -3.67
N ILE A 211 23.86 -28.85 -2.52
CA ILE A 211 24.64 -27.92 -1.72
C ILE A 211 25.90 -28.66 -1.22
N PRO A 212 27.11 -28.10 -1.45
CA PRO A 212 28.35 -28.78 -1.08
C PRO A 212 28.43 -29.01 0.43
N THR A 213 29.17 -30.04 0.84
CA THR A 213 29.42 -30.35 2.27
C THR A 213 30.80 -29.87 2.74
N ASP A 214 31.67 -29.51 1.81
CA ASP A 214 33.06 -29.15 2.04
C ASP A 214 33.30 -27.64 1.97
N LYS A 215 32.49 -26.89 1.23
CA LYS A 215 32.60 -25.43 1.07
C LYS A 215 31.26 -24.69 1.01
N ASP A 216 31.28 -23.43 1.44
CA ASP A 216 30.12 -22.52 1.33
C ASP A 216 29.94 -22.04 -0.12
N ILE A 217 28.72 -21.63 -0.46
CA ILE A 217 28.41 -20.93 -1.72
C ILE A 217 28.41 -19.44 -1.40
N GLY A 218 29.31 -18.65 -2.02
CA GLY A 218 29.60 -17.28 -1.59
C GLY A 218 29.24 -16.17 -2.58
N ASP A 219 28.75 -16.51 -3.78
CA ASP A 219 28.62 -15.61 -4.92
C ASP A 219 27.19 -15.53 -5.49
N ILE A 220 26.18 -15.64 -4.61
CA ILE A 220 24.78 -15.71 -5.03
C ILE A 220 24.23 -14.30 -5.30
N ARG A 221 23.62 -14.13 -6.47
CA ARG A 221 22.71 -13.04 -6.86
C ARG A 221 21.26 -13.53 -6.78
N VAL A 222 20.44 -12.86 -5.99
CA VAL A 222 19.00 -13.16 -5.85
C VAL A 222 18.23 -12.20 -6.74
N SER A 223 17.31 -12.70 -7.57
CA SER A 223 16.43 -11.81 -8.34
C SER A 223 15.59 -10.93 -7.42
N ALA A 224 15.09 -9.80 -7.92
CA ALA A 224 14.28 -8.90 -7.11
C ALA A 224 13.07 -9.62 -6.49
N ILE A 225 12.84 -9.36 -5.20
CA ILE A 225 11.65 -9.81 -4.48
C ILE A 225 10.89 -8.56 -4.02
N SER A 226 9.74 -8.35 -4.63
CA SER A 226 8.82 -7.26 -4.29
C SER A 226 7.39 -7.68 -4.52
N TYR A 227 6.48 -7.29 -3.62
CA TYR A 227 5.07 -7.59 -3.73
C TYR A 227 4.22 -6.55 -3.01
N LEU A 228 2.96 -6.47 -3.41
CA LEU A 228 1.95 -5.74 -2.66
C LEU A 228 1.48 -6.59 -1.47
N THR A 229 1.23 -5.95 -0.34
CA THR A 229 0.71 -6.58 0.88
C THR A 229 -0.56 -5.89 1.35
N ASP A 230 -1.53 -6.68 1.77
CA ASP A 230 -2.73 -6.21 2.49
C ASP A 230 -2.64 -6.46 4.01
N ASP A 231 -1.52 -7.03 4.48
CA ASP A 231 -1.24 -7.23 5.89
C ASP A 231 -1.31 -5.88 6.62
N PRO A 232 -1.98 -5.77 7.78
CA PRO A 232 -2.04 -4.53 8.56
C PRO A 232 -0.66 -3.94 8.82
N TRP A 233 -0.53 -2.62 8.99
CA TRP A 233 0.78 -2.03 9.25
C TRP A 233 1.40 -2.63 10.52
N PRO A 234 2.71 -2.95 10.54
CA PRO A 234 3.33 -3.63 11.66
C PRO A 234 3.19 -2.84 12.98
N THR A 235 2.72 -3.51 14.03
CA THR A 235 2.67 -2.95 15.39
C THR A 235 4.03 -3.01 16.10
N GLN A 236 4.95 -3.82 15.60
CA GLN A 236 6.35 -3.89 16.02
C GLN A 236 7.23 -4.14 14.79
N LEU A 237 8.37 -3.46 14.73
CA LEU A 237 9.39 -3.72 13.71
C LEU A 237 10.33 -4.85 14.17
N PRO A 238 10.75 -5.75 13.24
CA PRO A 238 11.73 -6.79 13.51
C PRO A 238 13.15 -6.23 13.74
#